data_AF-A0A5E4GQF8-F1
#
_entry.id   AF-A0A5E4GQF8-F1
#
_cell.length_a   1.000
_cell.length_b   1.000
_cell.length_c   1.000
_cell.angle_alpha   90.00
_cell.angle_beta   90.00
_cell.angle_gamma   90.00
#
_symmetry.space_group_name_H-M   'P 1'
#
loop_
_entity.id
_entity.type
_entity.pdbx_description
1 polymer ?
#
loop_
_entity_poly.entity_id
_entity_poly.type
_entity_poly.pdbx_seq_one_letter_code
_entity_poly.pdbx_strand_id
1 'polypeptide(L)' 'FTIPAFRCDWIDSSGLVVDELGFTLVDLSKIGHRNDQFVLASQVKQIFFVDDPMHRGWSVVLSMPNREYNDVIGDEVL' A
#
# COMPACT_ATOMS: atom_id res chain seq x y z
N PHE A 1 -3.69 8.68 26.45
CA PHE A 1 -3.79 8.98 25.00
C PHE A 1 -3.07 7.87 24.25
N THR A 2 -3.61 7.41 23.13
CA THR A 2 -3.08 6.28 22.36
C THR A 2 -2.91 6.72 20.90
N ILE A 3 -1.76 6.44 20.32
CA ILE A 3 -1.46 6.75 18.92
C ILE A 3 -1.46 5.44 18.12
N PRO A 4 -2.32 5.29 17.09
CA PRO A 4 -2.31 4.10 16.26
C PRO A 4 -1.07 4.08 15.36
N ALA A 5 -0.35 2.96 15.38
CA ALA A 5 0.79 2.70 14.52
C ALA A 5 0.70 1.28 13.96
N PHE A 6 1.18 1.09 12.74
CA PHE A 6 1.33 -0.22 12.14
C PHE A 6 2.77 -0.68 12.27
N ARG A 7 2.96 -1.96 12.55
CA ARG A 7 4.25 -2.61 12.31
C ARG A 7 4.33 -2.94 10.82
N CYS A 8 5.39 -2.50 10.16
CA CYS A 8 5.61 -2.73 8.73
C CYS A 8 7.01 -3.28 8.44
N ASP A 9 7.12 -3.97 7.31
CA ASP A 9 8.39 -4.21 6.64
C ASP A 9 8.54 -3.17 5.53
N TRP A 10 9.63 -2.41 5.54
CA TRP A 10 9.89 -1.44 4.47
C TRP A 10 10.52 -2.14 3.28
N ILE A 11 10.09 -1.74 2.09
CA ILE A 11 10.78 -2.13 0.85
C ILE A 11 11.97 -1.19 0.65
N ASP A 12 13.13 -1.76 0.37
CA ASP A 12 14.32 -1.03 -0.03
C ASP A 12 14.09 -0.35 -1.39
N SER A 13 14.72 0.79 -1.63
CA SER A 13 14.53 1.52 -2.89
C SER A 13 14.96 0.74 -4.13
N SER A 14 15.87 -0.24 -3.99
CA SER A 14 16.23 -1.16 -5.08
C SER A 14 15.11 -2.14 -5.47
N GLY A 15 14.09 -2.29 -4.62
CA GLY A 15 12.89 -3.08 -4.89
C GLY A 15 11.76 -2.30 -5.53
N LEU A 16 11.99 -1.06 -5.97
CA LEU A 16 11.00 -0.20 -6.62
C LEU A 16 11.47 0.24 -8.00
N VAL A 17 10.58 0.14 -8.99
CA VAL A 17 10.80 0.69 -10.32
C VAL A 17 9.50 1.27 -10.86
N VAL A 18 9.60 2.29 -11.72
CA VAL A 18 8.47 2.78 -12.51
C VAL A 18 8.73 2.37 -13.96
N ASP A 19 7.79 1.64 -14.55
CA ASP A 19 7.93 1.17 -15.92
C ASP A 19 7.66 2.28 -16.96
N GLU A 20 7.79 1.94 -18.24
CA GLU A 20 7.59 2.86 -19.36
C GLU A 20 6.13 3.34 -19.49
N LEU A 21 5.18 2.62 -18.90
CA LEU A 21 3.75 2.97 -18.88
C LEU A 21 3.37 3.81 -17.64
N GLY A 22 4.32 4.03 -16.73
CA GLY A 22 4.13 4.79 -15.50
C GLY A 22 3.60 3.97 -14.32
N PHE A 23 3.52 2.65 -14.43
CA PHE A 23 3.16 1.79 -13.30
C PHE A 23 4.33 1.66 -12.35
N THR A 24 4.03 1.78 -11.05
CA THR A 24 5.00 1.43 -10.01
C THR A 24 4.98 -0.08 -9.80
N LEU A 25 6.13 -0.71 -9.96
CA LEU A 25 6.38 -2.12 -9.68
C LEU A 25 7.19 -2.25 -8.39
N VAL A 26 6.86 -3.27 -7.61
CA VAL A 26 7.54 -3.56 -6.34
C VAL A 26 7.98 -5.02 -6.29
N ASP A 27 9.21 -5.26 -5.85
CA ASP A 27 9.72 -6.59 -5.45
C ASP A 27 9.61 -6.71 -3.93
N LEU A 28 8.59 -7.43 -3.47
CA LEU A 28 8.29 -7.60 -2.04
C LEU A 28 9.36 -8.42 -1.28
N SER A 29 10.33 -9.04 -1.98
CA SER A 29 11.44 -9.74 -1.34
C SER A 29 12.55 -8.80 -0.87
N LYS A 30 12.59 -7.55 -1.38
CA LYS A 30 13.63 -6.56 -1.09
C LYS A 30 13.35 -5.79 0.20
N ILE A 31 13.26 -6.51 1.32
CA ILE A 31 13.03 -5.88 2.63
C ILE A 31 14.27 -5.09 3.09
N GLY A 32 14.08 -3.79 3.29
CA GLY A 32 15.04 -2.82 3.81
C GLY A 32 14.68 -2.30 5.21
N HIS A 33 15.44 -1.32 5.69
CA HIS A 33 15.17 -0.55 6.91
C HIS A 33 14.70 -1.35 8.14
N ARG A 34 15.26 -2.54 8.38
CA ARG A 34 14.79 -3.49 9.43
C ARG A 34 14.74 -2.95 10.86
N ASN A 35 15.48 -1.88 11.14
CA ASN A 35 15.53 -1.24 12.46
C ASN A 35 14.45 -0.16 12.64
N ASP A 36 13.73 0.21 11.58
CA ASP A 36 12.60 1.13 11.60
C ASP A 36 11.36 0.33 11.22
N GLN A 37 10.56 -0.11 12.19
CA GLN A 37 9.48 -1.07 11.93
C GLN A 37 8.09 -0.49 12.15
N PHE A 38 7.97 0.81 12.44
CA PHE A 38 6.70 1.40 12.82
C PHE A 38 6.40 2.65 12.00
N VAL A 39 5.15 2.74 11.54
CA VAL A 39 4.64 3.91 10.84
C VAL A 39 3.31 4.33 11.45
N LEU A 40 3.07 5.64 11.56
CA LEU A 40 1.80 6.13 12.07
C LEU A 40 0.69 5.82 11.07
N ALA A 41 -0.48 5.41 11.56
CA ALA A 41 -1.62 5.14 10.69
C ALA A 41 -2.02 6.35 9.83
N SER A 42 -1.79 7.57 10.33
CA SER A 42 -2.05 8.83 9.62
C SER A 42 -1.06 9.15 8.49
N GLN A 43 0.07 8.45 8.41
CA GLN A 43 1.13 8.69 7.42
C GLN A 43 1.06 7.73 6.23
N VAL A 44 0.18 6.74 6.27
CA VAL A 44 0.07 5.71 5.23
C VAL A 44 -1.27 5.76 4.53
N LYS A 45 -1.29 5.24 3.29
CA LYS A 45 -2.51 4.99 2.53
C LYS A 45 -2.59 3.51 2.20
N GLN A 46 -3.82 2.99 2.13
CA GLN A 46 -4.04 1.63 1.67
C GLN A 46 -3.79 1.53 0.17
N ILE A 47 -3.04 0.49 -0.22
CA ILE A 47 -2.74 0.13 -1.60
C ILE A 47 -2.98 -1.38 -1.79
N PHE A 48 -3.01 -1.82 -3.04
CA PHE A 48 -3.09 -3.22 -3.42
C PHE A 48 -1.90 -3.59 -4.30
N PHE A 49 -1.55 -4.88 -4.27
CA PHE A 49 -0.54 -5.46 -5.14
C PHE A 49 -1.19 -6.47 -6.06
N VAL A 50 -0.84 -6.46 -7.33
CA VAL A 50 -1.23 -7.47 -8.31
C VAL A 50 0.04 -8.00 -8.96
N ASP A 51 0.18 -9.32 -9.06
CA ASP A 51 1.34 -9.93 -9.70
C ASP A 51 1.51 -9.42 -11.13
N ASP A 52 2.73 -9.01 -11.48
CA ASP A 52 3.05 -8.65 -12.86
C ASP A 52 3.11 -9.93 -13.71
N PRO A 53 2.25 -10.08 -14.73
CA PRO A 53 2.24 -11.27 -15.57
C PRO A 53 3.49 -11.38 -16.46
N MET A 54 4.21 -10.28 -16.70
CA MET A 54 5.42 -10.25 -17.53
C MET A 54 6.69 -10.49 -16.71
N HIS A 55 6.71 -10.04 -15.45
CA HIS A 55 7.89 -10.11 -14.59
C HIS A 55 7.61 -10.83 -13.28
N ARG A 56 7.88 -12.13 -13.25
CA ARG A 56 7.73 -12.95 -12.05
C ARG A 56 8.56 -12.39 -10.89
N GLY A 57 7.93 -12.24 -9.73
CA GLY A 57 8.55 -11.70 -8.52
C GLY A 57 8.30 -10.20 -8.33
N TRP A 58 7.74 -9.52 -9.33
CA TRP A 58 7.28 -8.15 -9.23
C TRP A 58 5.76 -8.09 -9.11
N SER A 59 5.28 -7.06 -8.42
CA SER A 59 3.86 -6.73 -8.33
C SER A 59 3.62 -5.29 -8.73
N VAL A 60 2.54 -5.03 -9.46
CA VAL A 60 2.04 -3.68 -9.75
C VAL A 60 1.37 -3.12 -8.50
N VAL A 61 1.73 -1.89 -8.14
CA VAL A 61 1.10 -1.15 -7.04
C VAL A 61 -0.14 -0.43 -7.55
N LEU A 62 -1.29 -0.73 -6.95
CA LEU A 62 -2.56 -0.07 -7.25
C LEU A 62 -2.97 0.83 -6.09
N SER A 63 -3.06 2.13 -6.35
CA SER A 63 -3.73 3.07 -5.45
C SER A 63 -5.20 3.12 -5.81
N MET A 64 -6.06 2.82 -4.84
CA MET A 64 -7.48 3.11 -5.00
C MET A 64 -7.71 4.59 -4.68
N PRO A 65 -8.63 5.28 -5.40
CA PRO A 65 -9.16 6.53 -4.89
C PRO A 65 -9.73 6.28 -3.50
N ASN A 66 -9.62 7.26 -2.61
CA ASN A 66 -10.22 7.17 -1.28
C ASN A 66 -11.68 6.77 -1.47
N ARG A 67 -12.09 5.62 -0.90
CA ARG A 67 -13.50 5.37 -0.67
C ARG A 67 -13.92 6.43 0.33
N GLU A 68 -14.53 7.50 -0.15
CA GLU A 68 -15.46 8.27 0.67
C GLU A 68 -16.56 7.27 1.04
N TYR A 69 -16.43 6.63 2.20
CA TYR A 69 -17.58 6.05 2.87
C TYR A 69 -18.47 7.25 3.19
N ASN A 70 -19.36 7.58 2.26
CA ASN A 70 -20.60 8.23 2.65
C ASN A 70 -21.29 7.19 3.53
N ASP A 71 -21.14 7.35 4.84
CA ASP A 71 -21.94 6.64 5.82
C ASP A 71 -23.41 7.05 5.55
N VAL A 72 -24.06 6.41 4.59
CA VAL A 72 -25.52 6.37 4.52
C VAL A 72 -25.98 5.42 5.62
N ILE A 73 -25.72 5.83 6.87
CA ILE A 73 -26.55 5.42 8.00
C ILE A 73 -27.68 6.44 8.03
N GLY A 74 -28.64 6.21 7.13
CA GLY A 74 -29.97 6.77 7.20
C GLY A 74 -30.91 5.58 7.21
N ASP A 75 -31.23 5.11 8.40
CA ASP A 75 -32.39 4.27 8.64
C ASP A 75 -33.62 4.97 8.03
N GLU A 76 -34.21 4.39 6.98
CA GLU A 76 -35.66 4.44 6.79
C GLU A 76 -36.12 3.36 5.81
N VAL A 77 -36.87 2.42 6.39
CA VAL A 77 -37.83 1.50 5.80
C VAL A 77 -38.62 2.11 4.64
N LEU A 78 -38.57 1.46 3.47
CA LEU A 78 -39.73 1.12 2.62
C LEU A 78 -39.44 -0.16 1.82
#